data_AF-A0A4R5P1X4-F1
#
_entry.id   AF-A0A4R5P1X4-F1
#
_cell.length_a   1.000
_cell.length_b   1.000
_cell.length_c   1.000
_cell.angle_alpha   90.00
_cell.angle_beta   90.00
_cell.angle_gamma   90.00
#
_symmetry.space_group_name_H-M   'P 1'
#
loop_
_entity.id
_entity.type
_entity.pdbx_description
1 polymer ?
#
loop_
_entity_poly.entity_id
_entity_poly.type
_entity_poly.pdbx_seq_one_letter_code
_entity_poly.pdbx_strand_id
1 'polypeptide(L)'
;MVFQKNTRFYAVLLCLTLSLFLCKTNKYGMNKDLDLEKKRPLDIEISCDTKRKKLEYTGILPIGKSSIEAVIRSGYYVDKTDHAETLFKEEATVFLSRPRRLGKSLFVSTLEEIAKGNKELFQDCYIYNKTNYDWKKYPVIRLDFSRLVNETPENLKESIQRSLQRTAIKYGIESKILAYRKALKKISSKEENDFFQEYCIDLVDNLITLEGYEPKVVVLVDEYDAPFINQSYPGVKESNRLIVRNFLTVIKSLSGDNKIKLEFVTGVSSYCFRDTYSGPNNLNDITLSPDYTTVAGYKEEDLLNKDSVYYKRINRLAEKRNISSDVLVGEIRAMYNPTFRTKKCKSYNYFIIDY
;
A
#
# COMPACT_ATOMS: atom_id res chain seq x y z
N MET A 1 24.67 8.97 -38.48
CA MET A 1 24.98 9.78 -37.29
C MET A 1 23.70 10.48 -36.87
N VAL A 2 23.31 10.32 -35.60
CA VAL A 2 22.20 11.00 -34.88
C VAL A 2 20.77 10.71 -35.37
N PHE A 3 20.03 9.90 -34.60
CA PHE A 3 18.64 10.18 -34.16
C PHE A 3 18.24 9.14 -33.10
N GLN A 4 18.92 9.18 -31.95
CA GLN A 4 18.48 8.54 -30.71
C GLN A 4 18.34 9.66 -29.68
N LYS A 5 17.13 10.21 -29.54
CA LYS A 5 16.66 10.99 -28.38
C LYS A 5 15.19 11.34 -28.60
N ASN A 6 14.37 11.14 -27.56
CA ASN A 6 13.00 11.65 -27.35
C ASN A 6 11.80 10.68 -27.37
N THR A 7 11.96 9.38 -27.12
CA THR A 7 10.79 8.52 -26.78
C THR A 7 10.33 8.69 -25.31
N ARG A 8 11.22 9.15 -24.41
CA ARG A 8 10.88 9.37 -22.98
C ARG A 8 10.10 10.67 -22.72
N PHE A 9 10.14 11.65 -23.62
CA PHE A 9 9.42 12.92 -23.46
C PHE A 9 7.92 12.81 -23.79
N TYR A 10 7.53 11.93 -24.71
CA TYR A 10 6.12 11.74 -25.08
C TYR A 10 5.31 10.93 -24.05
N ALA A 11 5.96 10.09 -23.25
CA ALA A 11 5.30 9.36 -22.16
C ALA A 11 4.92 10.27 -20.97
N VAL A 12 5.72 11.31 -20.70
CA VAL A 12 5.40 12.35 -19.71
C VAL A 12 4.27 13.27 -20.23
N LEU A 13 4.26 13.53 -21.54
CA LEU A 13 3.25 14.38 -22.16
C LEU A 13 1.86 13.72 -22.17
N LEU A 14 1.74 12.39 -22.26
CA LEU A 14 0.43 11.72 -22.27
C LEU A 14 -0.23 11.64 -20.89
N CYS A 15 0.55 11.69 -19.80
CA CYS A 15 0.01 11.85 -18.44
C CYS A 15 -0.33 13.31 -18.12
N LEU A 16 0.24 14.28 -18.86
CA LEU A 16 -0.14 15.70 -18.81
C LEU A 16 -1.31 16.06 -19.76
N THR A 17 -1.58 15.28 -20.81
CA THR A 17 -2.71 15.54 -21.71
C THR A 17 -4.07 15.09 -21.16
N LEU A 18 -4.11 14.34 -20.05
CA LEU A 18 -5.33 14.13 -19.27
C LEU A 18 -5.58 15.24 -18.22
N SER A 19 -4.67 16.22 -18.08
CA SER A 19 -4.89 17.47 -17.33
C SER A 19 -4.93 18.74 -18.20
N LEU A 20 -4.69 18.66 -19.52
CA LEU A 20 -4.69 19.81 -20.43
C LEU A 20 -5.86 19.90 -21.42
N PHE A 21 -6.75 18.90 -21.50
CA PHE A 21 -8.02 19.02 -22.25
C PHE A 21 -9.19 19.54 -21.38
N LEU A 22 -8.90 20.54 -20.55
CA LEU A 22 -9.88 21.40 -19.88
C LEU A 22 -9.62 22.89 -20.13
N CYS A 23 -8.62 23.25 -20.94
CA CYS A 23 -8.35 24.66 -21.24
C CYS A 23 -7.80 24.84 -22.67
N LYS A 24 -8.70 24.86 -23.67
CA LYS A 24 -8.56 25.62 -24.93
C LYS A 24 -9.81 25.44 -25.80
N THR A 25 -10.86 26.17 -25.45
CA THR A 25 -11.81 26.69 -26.43
C THR A 25 -12.09 28.13 -26.02
N ASN A 26 -11.32 29.07 -26.56
CA ASN A 26 -11.77 30.43 -26.88
C ASN A 26 -10.62 31.23 -27.50
N LYS A 27 -10.62 31.30 -28.83
CA LYS A 27 -10.20 32.48 -29.60
C LYS A 27 -10.98 32.44 -30.91
N TYR A 28 -11.46 33.63 -31.34
CA TYR A 28 -12.54 33.93 -32.28
C TYR A 28 -13.94 33.78 -31.65
N GLY A 29 -14.77 34.79 -31.37
CA GLY A 29 -14.72 36.24 -31.51
C GLY A 29 -16.16 36.78 -31.42
N MET A 30 -16.42 37.72 -30.48
CA MET A 30 -17.57 38.63 -30.36
C MET A 30 -18.98 38.14 -29.89
N ASN A 31 -19.36 38.64 -28.70
CA ASN A 31 -20.64 39.24 -28.27
C ASN A 31 -21.99 38.53 -28.49
N LYS A 32 -22.62 38.03 -27.41
CA LYS A 32 -23.65 38.72 -26.57
C LYS A 32 -24.34 37.69 -25.64
N ASP A 33 -24.57 38.13 -24.40
CA ASP A 33 -25.56 37.72 -23.39
C ASP A 33 -26.29 36.37 -23.53
N LEU A 34 -26.23 35.54 -22.48
CA LEU A 34 -27.39 35.10 -21.67
C LEU A 34 -27.04 33.91 -20.73
N ASP A 35 -27.40 34.09 -19.48
CA ASP A 35 -27.79 33.11 -18.45
C ASP A 35 -26.77 32.10 -17.87
N LEU A 36 -26.14 32.57 -16.79
CA LEU A 36 -25.71 31.74 -15.66
C LEU A 36 -26.95 31.23 -14.89
N GLU A 37 -27.51 30.08 -15.28
CA GLU A 37 -28.43 29.32 -14.42
C GLU A 37 -27.95 27.88 -14.14
N LYS A 38 -27.67 27.66 -12.85
CA LYS A 38 -27.83 26.43 -12.05
C LYS A 38 -28.06 25.12 -12.83
N LYS A 39 -27.01 24.31 -13.02
CA LYS A 39 -27.18 22.86 -13.23
C LYS A 39 -26.71 22.08 -12.00
N ARG A 40 -27.70 21.51 -11.30
CA ARG A 40 -27.54 20.48 -10.25
C ARG A 40 -26.84 19.23 -10.85
N PRO A 41 -26.08 18.45 -10.07
CA PRO A 41 -25.59 17.16 -10.53
C PRO A 41 -26.78 16.24 -10.84
N LEU A 42 -26.77 15.57 -11.99
CA LEU A 42 -27.83 14.65 -12.40
C LEU A 42 -27.94 13.48 -11.41
N ASP A 43 -29.18 13.24 -10.97
CA ASP A 43 -29.59 12.12 -10.13
C ASP A 43 -29.29 10.78 -10.84
N ILE A 44 -28.43 9.98 -10.21
CA ILE A 44 -28.25 8.56 -10.54
C ILE A 44 -29.19 7.80 -9.61
N GLU A 45 -30.35 7.38 -10.11
CA GLU A 45 -31.22 6.46 -9.38
C GLU A 45 -30.56 5.08 -9.29
N ILE A 46 -30.00 4.80 -8.12
CA ILE A 46 -29.57 3.46 -7.71
C ILE A 46 -30.78 2.83 -7.00
N SER A 47 -31.33 1.78 -7.59
CA SER A 47 -32.36 0.91 -7.00
C SER A 47 -32.07 0.64 -5.52
N CYS A 48 -32.96 1.11 -4.66
CA CYS A 48 -32.78 1.24 -3.22
C CYS A 48 -33.42 0.07 -2.45
N ASP A 49 -32.59 -0.88 -2.03
CA ASP A 49 -32.94 -1.81 -0.94
C ASP A 49 -32.53 -1.20 0.42
N THR A 50 -33.54 -0.92 1.24
CA THR A 50 -33.56 0.02 2.36
C THR A 50 -32.95 -0.49 3.69
N LYS A 51 -31.67 -0.94 3.68
CA LYS A 51 -30.91 -1.19 4.94
C LYS A 51 -29.42 -0.84 4.92
N ARG A 52 -28.93 -0.04 3.96
CA ARG A 52 -27.51 0.39 3.93
C ARG A 52 -27.35 1.80 4.51
N LYS A 53 -26.60 1.96 5.61
CA LYS A 53 -26.01 3.26 5.94
C LYS A 53 -24.98 3.57 4.83
N LYS A 54 -25.26 4.63 4.06
CA LYS A 54 -24.56 5.03 2.84
C LYS A 54 -23.12 5.46 3.13
N LEU A 55 -22.13 4.69 2.68
CA LEU A 55 -20.89 5.33 2.24
C LEU A 55 -21.25 6.14 0.99
N GLU A 56 -21.09 7.46 1.05
CA GLU A 56 -21.30 8.30 -0.14
C GLU A 56 -20.16 8.06 -1.14
N TYR A 57 -20.51 7.43 -2.26
CA TYR A 57 -19.56 7.22 -3.36
C TYR A 57 -19.42 8.49 -4.18
N THR A 58 -18.17 8.92 -4.37
CA THR A 58 -17.86 10.16 -5.08
C THR A 58 -17.81 9.97 -6.60
N GLY A 59 -17.53 8.76 -7.09
CA GLY A 59 -17.31 8.48 -8.51
C GLY A 59 -16.04 9.12 -9.09
N ILE A 60 -15.18 9.70 -8.24
CA ILE A 60 -13.91 10.34 -8.63
C ILE A 60 -12.80 9.30 -8.60
N LEU A 61 -12.02 9.16 -9.69
CA LEU A 61 -10.90 8.22 -9.72
C LEU A 61 -9.88 8.54 -8.60
N PRO A 62 -9.51 7.56 -7.76
CA PRO A 62 -8.65 7.78 -6.59
C PRO A 62 -7.16 7.80 -6.97
N ILE A 63 -6.78 8.65 -7.94
CA ILE A 63 -5.41 8.72 -8.46
C ILE A 63 -4.47 9.20 -7.35
N GLY A 64 -3.41 8.42 -7.10
CA GLY A 64 -2.41 8.73 -6.08
C GLY A 64 -2.89 8.57 -4.64
N LYS A 65 -4.09 8.00 -4.41
CA LYS A 65 -4.59 7.70 -3.07
C LYS A 65 -4.12 6.31 -2.64
N SER A 66 -3.54 6.22 -1.46
CA SER A 66 -3.13 4.95 -0.82
C SER A 66 -3.97 4.60 0.42
N SER A 67 -4.88 5.49 0.83
CA SER A 67 -5.87 5.20 1.88
C SER A 67 -6.97 4.32 1.31
N ILE A 68 -7.21 3.18 1.95
CA ILE A 68 -8.30 2.27 1.58
C ILE A 68 -9.66 2.95 1.67
N GLU A 69 -9.90 3.79 2.68
CA GLU A 69 -11.15 4.53 2.81
C GLU A 69 -11.40 5.44 1.60
N ALA A 70 -10.38 6.20 1.18
CA ALA A 70 -10.50 7.08 0.02
C ALA A 70 -10.79 6.29 -1.27
N VAL A 71 -10.21 5.10 -1.43
CA VAL A 71 -10.42 4.24 -2.59
C VAL A 71 -11.80 3.57 -2.54
N ILE A 72 -12.27 3.10 -1.39
CA ILE A 72 -13.64 2.56 -1.24
C ILE A 72 -14.68 3.64 -1.55
N ARG A 73 -14.55 4.84 -0.95
CA ARG A 73 -15.44 5.99 -1.21
C ARG A 73 -15.39 6.49 -2.65
N SER A 74 -14.38 6.11 -3.43
CA SER A 74 -14.34 6.45 -4.85
C SER A 74 -15.33 5.62 -5.69
N GLY A 75 -15.70 4.43 -5.20
CA GLY A 75 -16.44 3.42 -5.98
C GLY A 75 -15.55 2.59 -6.93
N TYR A 76 -14.23 2.80 -6.90
CA TYR A 76 -13.24 2.07 -7.71
C TYR A 76 -12.35 1.16 -6.86
N TYR A 77 -12.84 0.68 -5.71
CA TYR A 77 -12.12 -0.36 -4.98
C TYR A 77 -12.43 -1.71 -5.59
N VAL A 78 -11.39 -2.49 -5.88
CA VAL A 78 -11.53 -3.91 -6.19
C VAL A 78 -11.19 -4.67 -4.93
N ASP A 79 -12.13 -5.46 -4.48
CA ASP A 79 -12.08 -6.15 -3.21
C ASP A 79 -10.96 -7.21 -3.19
N LYS A 80 -10.05 -7.07 -2.22
CA LYS A 80 -8.94 -8.00 -1.93
C LYS A 80 -9.01 -8.55 -0.51
N THR A 81 -10.16 -8.39 0.16
CA THR A 81 -10.30 -8.69 1.58
C THR A 81 -10.35 -10.18 1.89
N ASP A 82 -10.51 -11.03 0.88
CA ASP A 82 -10.27 -12.48 0.94
C ASP A 82 -8.81 -12.79 1.30
N HIS A 83 -7.83 -12.17 0.63
CA HIS A 83 -6.41 -12.32 0.94
C HIS A 83 -6.10 -11.84 2.35
N ALA A 84 -6.68 -10.69 2.74
CA ALA A 84 -6.49 -10.15 4.09
C ALA A 84 -7.01 -11.13 5.15
N GLU A 85 -8.21 -11.68 4.95
CA GLU A 85 -8.81 -12.65 5.88
C GLU A 85 -7.89 -13.86 6.09
N THR A 86 -7.38 -14.46 5.01
CA THR A 86 -6.43 -15.58 5.07
C THR A 86 -5.18 -15.21 5.87
N LEU A 87 -4.56 -14.07 5.57
CA LEU A 87 -3.34 -13.62 6.27
C LEU A 87 -3.56 -13.43 7.78
N PHE A 88 -4.71 -12.89 8.20
CA PHE A 88 -5.05 -12.74 9.62
C PHE A 88 -5.35 -14.08 10.31
N LYS A 89 -6.01 -15.02 9.62
CA LYS A 89 -6.30 -16.35 10.16
C LYS A 89 -5.03 -17.17 10.38
N GLU A 90 -4.11 -17.11 9.43
CA GLU A 90 -2.84 -17.86 9.45
C GLU A 90 -1.77 -17.22 10.33
N GLU A 91 -2.05 -16.04 10.92
CA GLU A 91 -1.07 -15.23 11.64
C GLU A 91 0.21 -15.01 10.85
N ALA A 92 0.01 -14.69 9.57
CA ALA A 92 1.05 -14.85 8.57
C ALA A 92 2.24 -13.91 8.80
N THR A 93 3.41 -14.36 8.39
CA THR A 93 4.63 -13.55 8.30
C THR A 93 5.08 -13.55 6.85
N VAL A 94 4.82 -12.47 6.11
CA VAL A 94 4.90 -12.47 4.65
C VAL A 94 5.69 -11.32 4.07
N PHE A 95 6.35 -11.60 2.95
CA PHE A 95 6.98 -10.63 2.09
C PHE A 95 6.29 -10.60 0.72
N LEU A 96 5.93 -9.41 0.25
CA LEU A 96 5.36 -9.19 -1.08
C LEU A 96 6.24 -8.21 -1.88
N SER A 97 6.98 -8.74 -2.85
CA SER A 97 7.66 -7.94 -3.86
C SER A 97 6.79 -7.77 -5.10
N ARG A 98 6.57 -6.53 -5.50
CA ARG A 98 5.96 -6.22 -6.81
C ARG A 98 6.52 -4.92 -7.36
N PRO A 99 6.50 -4.71 -8.69
CA PRO A 99 6.73 -3.40 -9.28
C PRO A 99 5.94 -2.26 -8.61
N ARG A 100 6.43 -1.03 -8.80
CA ARG A 100 5.83 0.18 -8.22
C ARG A 100 4.39 0.34 -8.72
N ARG A 101 3.53 0.94 -7.90
CA ARG A 101 2.12 1.29 -8.25
C ARG A 101 1.18 0.11 -8.52
N LEU A 102 1.53 -1.11 -8.11
CA LEU A 102 0.62 -2.26 -8.15
C LEU A 102 -0.36 -2.34 -6.95
N GLY A 103 -0.51 -1.27 -6.17
CA GLY A 103 -1.48 -1.25 -5.07
C GLY A 103 -1.01 -1.93 -3.78
N LYS A 104 0.29 -2.25 -3.63
CA LYS A 104 0.85 -2.79 -2.37
C LYS A 104 0.51 -1.91 -1.16
N SER A 105 0.76 -0.60 -1.25
CA SER A 105 0.44 0.34 -0.16
C SER A 105 -1.06 0.46 0.13
N LEU A 106 -1.91 0.24 -0.87
CA LEU A 106 -3.37 0.18 -0.68
C LEU A 106 -3.75 -1.09 0.09
N PHE A 107 -3.12 -2.23 -0.22
CA PHE A 107 -3.32 -3.45 0.53
C PHE A 107 -2.77 -3.35 1.96
N VAL A 108 -1.61 -2.70 2.17
CA VAL A 108 -1.12 -2.34 3.52
C VAL A 108 -2.15 -1.49 4.27
N SER A 109 -2.76 -0.50 3.63
CA SER A 109 -3.84 0.28 4.24
C SER A 109 -5.08 -0.57 4.55
N THR A 110 -5.38 -1.57 3.71
CA THR A 110 -6.49 -2.50 3.94
C THR A 110 -6.25 -3.33 5.20
N LEU A 111 -5.05 -3.92 5.33
CA LEU A 111 -4.64 -4.67 6.52
C LEU A 111 -4.66 -3.81 7.79
N GLU A 112 -4.20 -2.56 7.72
CA GLU A 112 -4.23 -1.64 8.86
C GLU A 112 -5.66 -1.38 9.35
N GLU A 113 -6.59 -1.08 8.44
CA GLU A 113 -7.97 -0.76 8.83
C GLU A 113 -8.73 -1.99 9.33
N ILE A 114 -8.43 -3.19 8.80
CA ILE A 114 -8.94 -4.46 9.33
C ILE A 114 -8.41 -4.69 10.75
N ALA A 115 -7.11 -4.52 10.99
CA ALA A 115 -6.50 -4.68 12.31
C ALA A 115 -7.06 -3.70 13.36
N LYS A 116 -7.46 -2.49 12.95
CA LYS A 116 -8.14 -1.51 13.82
C LYS A 116 -9.58 -1.89 14.16
N GLY A 117 -10.14 -2.93 13.52
CA GLY A 117 -11.52 -3.36 13.71
C GLY A 117 -12.53 -2.44 13.02
N ASN A 118 -12.16 -1.73 11.94
CA ASN A 118 -13.04 -0.79 11.24
C ASN A 118 -14.04 -1.52 10.33
N LYS A 119 -14.89 -2.34 10.94
CA LYS A 119 -15.87 -3.23 10.30
C LYS A 119 -16.73 -2.55 9.24
N GLU A 120 -17.35 -1.43 9.59
CA GLU A 120 -18.29 -0.72 8.71
C GLU A 120 -17.64 -0.17 7.44
N LEU A 121 -16.32 0.04 7.44
CA LEU A 121 -15.59 0.47 6.25
C LEU A 121 -15.66 -0.57 5.12
N PHE A 122 -15.78 -1.85 5.47
CA PHE A 122 -15.73 -2.99 4.56
C PHE A 122 -17.11 -3.61 4.31
N GLN A 123 -18.20 -2.91 4.61
CA GLN A 123 -19.57 -3.43 4.54
C GLN A 123 -19.97 -4.03 3.18
N ASP A 124 -19.34 -3.59 2.08
CA ASP A 124 -19.58 -4.09 0.72
C ASP A 124 -18.50 -5.07 0.24
N CYS A 125 -17.60 -5.50 1.13
CA CYS A 125 -16.49 -6.40 0.83
C CYS A 125 -16.75 -7.83 1.32
N TYR A 126 -15.98 -8.77 0.81
CA TYR A 126 -16.00 -10.21 1.07
C TYR A 126 -15.82 -10.50 2.56
N ILE A 127 -14.82 -9.89 3.21
CA ILE A 127 -14.55 -10.10 4.63
C ILE A 127 -15.69 -9.67 5.56
N TYR A 128 -16.59 -8.80 5.11
CA TYR A 128 -17.77 -8.43 5.88
C TYR A 128 -18.94 -9.37 5.60
N ASN A 129 -19.18 -9.70 4.32
CA ASN A 129 -20.41 -10.34 3.87
C ASN A 129 -20.35 -11.86 3.77
N LYS A 130 -19.15 -12.43 3.60
CA LYS A 130 -18.95 -13.83 3.22
C LYS A 130 -18.16 -14.62 4.25
N THR A 131 -17.78 -14.00 5.35
CA THR A 131 -16.96 -14.62 6.39
C THR A 131 -17.52 -14.33 7.77
N ASN A 132 -17.05 -15.11 8.75
CA ASN A 132 -17.37 -14.93 10.16
C ASN A 132 -16.22 -14.17 10.87
N TYR A 133 -15.55 -13.26 10.16
CA TYR A 133 -14.41 -12.53 10.69
C TYR A 133 -14.83 -11.77 11.97
N ASP A 134 -14.04 -11.90 13.03
CA ASP A 134 -14.43 -11.48 14.38
C ASP A 134 -14.18 -9.99 14.67
N TRP A 135 -13.49 -9.28 13.78
CA TRP A 135 -13.17 -7.85 13.89
C TRP A 135 -12.48 -7.47 15.20
N LYS A 136 -11.70 -8.41 15.75
CA LYS A 136 -10.81 -8.15 16.87
C LYS A 136 -9.86 -6.99 16.57
N LYS A 137 -9.59 -6.18 17.58
CA LYS A 137 -8.68 -5.03 17.48
C LYS A 137 -7.28 -5.44 17.87
N TYR A 138 -6.32 -5.10 17.03
CA TYR A 138 -4.89 -5.29 17.29
C TYR A 138 -4.18 -3.93 17.20
N PRO A 139 -3.21 -3.64 18.08
CA PRO A 139 -2.36 -2.48 17.90
C PRO A 139 -1.52 -2.64 16.63
N VAL A 140 -1.29 -1.54 15.91
CA VAL A 140 -0.63 -1.55 14.60
C VAL A 140 0.63 -0.69 14.65
N ILE A 141 1.77 -1.32 14.36
CA ILE A 141 3.03 -0.63 14.03
C ILE A 141 3.10 -0.54 12.51
N ARG A 142 2.90 0.66 11.96
CA ARG A 142 3.01 0.94 10.52
C ARG A 142 4.26 1.75 10.23
N LEU A 143 5.13 1.22 9.37
CA LEU A 143 6.37 1.85 8.94
C LEU A 143 6.40 1.97 7.42
N ASP A 144 6.40 3.19 6.91
CA ASP A 144 6.60 3.49 5.49
C ASP A 144 8.03 3.97 5.31
N PHE A 145 8.90 3.08 4.84
CA PHE A 145 10.34 3.33 4.74
C PHE A 145 10.70 4.34 3.63
N SER A 146 9.76 4.63 2.72
CA SER A 146 9.92 5.70 1.71
C SER A 146 9.93 7.10 2.33
N ARG A 147 9.38 7.24 3.53
CA ARG A 147 9.29 8.53 4.26
C ARG A 147 10.42 8.76 5.26
N LEU A 148 11.32 7.80 5.43
CA LEU A 148 12.41 7.90 6.40
C LEU A 148 13.60 8.63 5.78
N VAL A 149 14.22 9.50 6.58
CA VAL A 149 15.51 10.10 6.21
C VAL A 149 16.56 9.00 6.27
N ASN A 150 17.28 8.79 5.17
CA ASN A 150 18.14 7.62 4.96
C ASN A 150 19.47 7.96 4.26
N GLU A 151 19.84 9.24 4.21
CA GLU A 151 21.08 9.73 3.57
C GLU A 151 22.33 9.16 4.24
N THR A 152 22.26 8.89 5.56
CA THR A 152 23.30 8.22 6.34
C THR A 152 22.71 7.10 7.20
N PRO A 153 23.52 6.11 7.61
CA PRO A 153 23.09 5.06 8.54
C PRO A 153 22.52 5.61 9.85
N GLU A 154 23.10 6.68 10.37
CA GLU A 154 22.68 7.37 11.59
C GLU A 154 21.30 8.00 11.41
N ASN A 155 21.06 8.70 10.30
CA ASN A 155 19.74 9.28 10.02
C ASN A 155 18.65 8.21 9.88
N LEU A 156 18.98 7.05 9.28
CA LEU A 156 18.04 5.95 9.16
C LEU A 156 17.67 5.37 10.53
N LYS A 157 18.66 5.09 11.39
CA LYS A 157 18.44 4.62 12.77
C LYS A 157 17.52 5.58 13.53
N GLU A 158 17.82 6.88 13.47
CA GLU A 158 17.03 7.90 14.15
C GLU A 158 15.61 8.01 13.58
N SER A 159 15.45 7.89 12.25
CA SER A 159 14.14 7.94 11.61
C SER A 159 13.26 6.74 11.96
N ILE A 160 13.85 5.53 12.05
CA ILE A 160 13.14 4.33 12.55
C ILE A 160 12.72 4.57 14.01
N GLN A 161 13.64 5.03 14.87
CA GLN A 161 13.37 5.33 16.28
C GLN A 161 12.21 6.33 16.43
N ARG A 162 12.24 7.45 15.70
CA ARG A 162 11.17 8.46 15.71
C ARG A 162 9.83 7.88 15.25
N SER A 163 9.84 6.94 14.29
CA SER A 163 8.62 6.29 13.81
C SER A 163 7.99 5.36 14.86
N LEU A 164 8.82 4.62 15.60
CA LEU A 164 8.38 3.81 16.74
C LEU A 164 7.83 4.69 17.87
N GLN A 165 8.52 5.79 18.18
CA GLN A 165 8.05 6.77 19.18
C GLN A 165 6.71 7.40 18.81
N ARG A 166 6.49 7.73 17.52
CA ARG A 166 5.17 8.19 17.04
C ARG A 166 4.08 7.15 17.25
N THR A 167 4.42 5.87 17.13
CA THR A 167 3.48 4.78 17.42
C THR A 167 3.17 4.72 18.92
N ALA A 168 4.19 4.85 19.79
CA ALA A 168 3.97 4.94 21.23
C ALA A 168 3.03 6.10 21.61
N ILE A 169 3.26 7.29 21.03
CA ILE A 169 2.40 8.46 21.23
C ILE A 169 0.97 8.21 20.74
N LYS A 170 0.81 7.60 19.56
CA LYS A 170 -0.51 7.25 19.00
C LYS A 170 -1.33 6.37 19.95
N TYR A 171 -0.67 5.48 20.70
CA TYR A 171 -1.31 4.58 21.67
C TYR A 171 -1.26 5.11 23.12
N GLY A 172 -0.71 6.30 23.37
CA GLY A 172 -0.63 6.91 24.70
C GLY A 172 0.28 6.17 25.69
N ILE A 173 1.32 5.49 25.20
CA ILE A 173 2.24 4.67 26.01
C ILE A 173 3.66 5.21 26.04
N GLU A 174 3.92 6.39 25.48
CA GLU A 174 5.26 6.99 25.43
C GLU A 174 5.83 7.26 26.82
N SER A 175 4.99 7.71 27.75
CA SER A 175 5.38 7.99 29.14
C SER A 175 5.75 6.70 29.90
N LYS A 176 5.00 5.62 29.68
CA LYS A 176 5.24 4.30 30.27
C LYS A 176 6.57 3.71 29.81
N ILE A 177 6.85 3.76 28.51
CA ILE A 177 8.13 3.31 27.94
C ILE A 177 9.29 4.16 28.47
N LEU A 178 9.14 5.48 28.52
CA LEU A 178 10.19 6.38 29.02
C LEU A 178 10.50 6.12 30.50
N ALA A 179 9.48 5.89 31.33
CA ALA A 179 9.65 5.56 32.75
C ALA A 179 10.39 4.23 32.93
N TYR A 180 10.01 3.20 32.15
CA TYR A 180 10.67 1.91 32.15
C TYR A 180 12.16 2.01 31.78
N ARG A 181 12.48 2.66 30.64
CA ARG A 181 13.86 2.85 30.20
C ARG A 181 14.69 3.69 31.18
N LYS A 182 14.10 4.70 31.84
CA LYS A 182 14.75 5.45 32.92
C LYS A 182 15.07 4.57 34.14
N ALA A 183 14.19 3.63 34.49
CA ALA A 183 14.44 2.69 35.58
C ALA A 183 15.59 1.72 35.24
N LEU A 184 15.62 1.19 34.00
CA LEU A 184 16.71 0.33 33.54
C LEU A 184 18.07 1.01 33.59
N LYS A 185 18.17 2.27 33.15
CA LYS A 185 19.42 3.06 33.22
C LYS A 185 19.95 3.29 34.64
N LYS A 186 19.09 3.19 35.67
CA LYS A 186 19.56 3.24 37.07
C LYS A 186 20.18 1.92 37.53
N ILE A 187 19.78 0.81 36.92
CA ILE A 187 20.24 -0.54 37.26
C ILE A 187 21.51 -0.89 36.48
N SER A 188 21.57 -0.51 35.21
CA SER A 188 22.71 -0.72 34.32
C SER A 188 23.64 0.50 34.36
N SER A 189 24.83 0.35 34.93
CA SER A 189 25.87 1.41 34.98
C SER A 189 26.55 1.67 33.62
N LYS A 190 26.03 1.10 32.53
CA LYS A 190 26.53 1.32 31.18
C LYS A 190 25.77 2.46 30.51
N GLU A 191 26.50 3.24 29.71
CA GLU A 191 25.93 4.10 28.68
C GLU A 191 25.22 3.23 27.64
N GLU A 192 23.99 2.82 27.93
CA GLU A 192 23.11 2.18 26.96
C GLU A 192 22.77 3.21 25.89
N ASN A 193 23.40 3.04 24.73
CA ASN A 193 22.95 3.68 23.50
C ASN A 193 21.49 3.27 23.28
N ASP A 194 20.60 4.25 23.13
CA ASP A 194 19.16 4.04 22.94
C ASP A 194 18.91 3.44 21.55
N PHE A 195 19.16 2.14 21.41
CA PHE A 195 19.03 1.42 20.16
C PHE A 195 17.55 1.23 19.81
N PHE A 196 17.20 1.51 18.55
CA PHE A 196 15.82 1.37 18.08
C PHE A 196 15.29 -0.06 18.19
N GLN A 197 16.18 -1.06 18.20
CA GLN A 197 15.86 -2.46 18.39
C GLN A 197 15.22 -2.71 19.76
N GLU A 198 15.86 -2.24 20.83
CA GLU A 198 15.33 -2.37 22.18
C GLU A 198 14.04 -1.57 22.34
N TYR A 199 13.99 -0.35 21.79
CA TYR A 199 12.76 0.44 21.82
C TYR A 199 11.60 -0.27 21.11
N CYS A 200 11.86 -0.99 20.02
CA CYS A 200 10.86 -1.79 19.33
C CYS A 200 10.32 -2.93 20.21
N ILE A 201 11.20 -3.60 20.96
CA ILE A 201 10.81 -4.66 21.90
C ILE A 201 9.92 -4.06 22.99
N ASP A 202 10.38 -2.99 23.65
CA ASP A 202 9.63 -2.29 24.69
C ASP A 202 8.26 -1.80 24.17
N LEU A 203 8.23 -1.28 22.94
CA LEU A 203 7.00 -0.84 22.32
C LEU A 203 6.02 -2.01 22.19
N VAL A 204 6.44 -3.14 21.62
CA VAL A 204 5.57 -4.32 21.46
C VAL A 204 5.11 -4.86 22.80
N ASP A 205 6.01 -4.98 23.79
CA ASP A 205 5.66 -5.46 25.14
C ASP A 205 4.64 -4.57 25.84
N ASN A 206 4.64 -3.26 25.55
CA ASN A 206 3.61 -2.36 26.07
C ASN A 206 2.31 -2.44 25.25
N LEU A 207 2.39 -2.56 23.93
CA LEU A 207 1.21 -2.65 23.05
C LEU A 207 0.35 -3.89 23.35
N ILE A 208 0.96 -5.05 23.62
CA ILE A 208 0.22 -6.27 23.95
C ILE A 208 -0.53 -6.20 25.30
N THR A 209 -0.24 -5.18 26.12
CA THR A 209 -0.91 -4.93 27.41
C THR A 209 -2.04 -3.91 27.32
N LEU A 210 -2.33 -3.38 26.13
CA LEU A 210 -3.37 -2.36 25.95
C LEU A 210 -4.78 -2.93 26.15
N GLU A 211 -5.56 -2.27 27.01
CA GLU A 211 -6.98 -2.60 27.19
C GLU A 211 -7.78 -2.34 25.89
N GLY A 212 -8.73 -3.23 25.61
CA GLY A 212 -9.57 -3.14 24.41
C GLY A 212 -8.89 -3.62 23.11
N TYR A 213 -7.68 -4.16 23.21
CA TYR A 213 -6.96 -4.82 22.14
C TYR A 213 -6.64 -6.27 22.51
N GLU A 214 -6.50 -7.11 21.49
CA GLU A 214 -5.94 -8.45 21.68
C GLU A 214 -4.44 -8.37 21.98
N PRO A 215 -3.88 -9.33 22.73
CA PRO A 215 -2.49 -9.31 23.21
C PRO A 215 -1.48 -9.69 22.12
N LYS A 216 -1.65 -9.17 20.90
CA LYS A 216 -0.76 -9.34 19.76
C LYS A 216 -0.73 -8.08 18.90
N VAL A 217 0.40 -7.84 18.22
CA VAL A 217 0.62 -6.63 17.41
C VAL A 217 0.62 -6.96 15.92
N VAL A 218 0.04 -6.09 15.10
CA VAL A 218 0.17 -6.15 13.64
C VAL A 218 1.31 -5.23 13.21
N VAL A 219 2.28 -5.77 12.47
CA VAL A 219 3.45 -5.04 11.98
C VAL A 219 3.39 -4.95 10.47
N LEU A 220 3.28 -3.71 9.96
CA LEU A 220 3.15 -3.41 8.55
C LEU A 220 4.34 -2.56 8.10
N VAL A 221 5.17 -3.12 7.23
CA VAL A 221 6.37 -2.48 6.69
C VAL A 221 6.20 -2.26 5.19
N ASP A 222 6.02 -1.02 4.78
CA ASP A 222 5.85 -0.63 3.37
C ASP A 222 7.15 -0.05 2.81
N GLU A 223 7.47 -0.40 1.55
CA GLU A 223 8.68 0.02 0.83
C GLU A 223 9.98 -0.16 1.63
N TYR A 224 10.13 -1.32 2.28
CA TYR A 224 11.25 -1.64 3.19
C TYR A 224 12.64 -1.43 2.56
N ASP A 225 12.70 -1.50 1.23
CA ASP A 225 13.91 -1.42 0.43
C ASP A 225 14.26 -0.02 -0.07
N ALA A 226 13.36 0.95 0.11
CA ALA A 226 13.59 2.36 -0.21
C ALA A 226 14.90 2.92 0.40
N PRO A 227 15.32 2.59 1.64
CA PRO A 227 16.52 3.14 2.26
C PRO A 227 17.83 2.72 1.63
N PHE A 228 17.85 1.64 0.84
CA PHE A 228 19.09 1.12 0.25
C PHE A 228 19.03 1.00 -1.28
N ILE A 229 17.86 0.77 -1.88
CA ILE A 229 17.75 0.71 -3.36
C ILE A 229 17.99 2.08 -3.99
N ASN A 230 17.50 3.14 -3.35
CA ASN A 230 17.61 4.50 -3.89
C ASN A 230 18.96 5.17 -3.57
N GLN A 231 19.89 4.46 -2.90
CA GLN A 231 21.18 5.02 -2.50
C GLN A 231 22.23 4.92 -3.59
N SER A 232 22.88 6.04 -3.89
CA SER A 232 23.96 6.13 -4.89
C SER A 232 25.31 5.61 -4.37
N TYR A 233 25.57 5.75 -3.07
CA TYR A 233 26.85 5.37 -2.46
C TYR A 233 26.82 3.92 -1.93
N PRO A 234 27.69 3.01 -2.42
CA PRO A 234 27.66 1.60 -2.02
C PRO A 234 27.80 1.34 -0.52
N GLY A 235 28.64 2.13 0.18
CA GLY A 235 28.83 1.99 1.63
C GLY A 235 27.58 2.33 2.44
N VAL A 236 26.90 3.42 2.09
CA VAL A 236 25.62 3.82 2.71
C VAL A 236 24.53 2.81 2.39
N LYS A 237 24.45 2.37 1.12
CA LYS A 237 23.51 1.35 0.66
C LYS A 237 23.61 0.07 1.51
N GLU A 238 24.80 -0.46 1.68
CA GLU A 238 25.01 -1.70 2.45
C GLU A 238 24.74 -1.48 3.94
N SER A 239 25.19 -0.36 4.51
CA SER A 239 24.95 -0.03 5.91
C SER A 239 23.45 0.12 6.21
N ASN A 240 22.70 0.80 5.34
CA ASN A 240 21.24 0.92 5.46
C ASN A 240 20.55 -0.43 5.29
N ARG A 241 21.00 -1.28 4.36
CA ARG A 241 20.49 -2.65 4.20
C ARG A 241 20.64 -3.45 5.50
N LEU A 242 21.79 -3.36 6.15
CA LEU A 242 22.05 -4.05 7.43
C LEU A 242 21.17 -3.50 8.57
N ILE A 243 20.90 -2.20 8.61
CA ILE A 243 19.98 -1.60 9.59
C ILE A 243 18.56 -2.13 9.41
N VAL A 244 18.03 -2.11 8.17
CA VAL A 244 16.69 -2.65 7.87
C VAL A 244 16.63 -4.13 8.20
N ARG A 245 17.65 -4.90 7.85
CA ARG A 245 17.75 -6.33 8.18
C ARG A 245 17.66 -6.55 9.69
N ASN A 246 18.45 -5.81 10.48
CA ASN A 246 18.47 -5.94 11.92
C ASN A 246 17.12 -5.57 12.54
N PHE A 247 16.43 -4.57 12.00
CA PHE A 247 15.06 -4.25 12.39
C PHE A 247 14.11 -5.44 12.17
N LEU A 248 14.10 -6.02 10.97
CA LEU A 248 13.26 -7.19 10.65
C LEU A 248 13.63 -8.43 11.48
N THR A 249 14.90 -8.62 11.83
CA THR A 249 15.32 -9.70 12.75
C THR A 249 14.71 -9.53 14.14
N VAL A 250 14.56 -8.31 14.64
CA VAL A 250 13.86 -8.05 15.92
C VAL A 250 12.39 -8.44 15.80
N ILE A 251 11.71 -8.06 14.71
CA ILE A 251 10.31 -8.43 14.48
C ILE A 251 10.16 -9.95 14.42
N LYS A 252 11.04 -10.66 13.69
CA LYS A 252 11.08 -12.12 13.67
C LYS A 252 11.17 -12.73 15.09
N SER A 253 12.01 -12.17 15.96
CA SER A 253 12.12 -12.65 17.34
C SER A 253 10.79 -12.50 18.08
N LEU A 254 10.15 -11.35 17.96
CA LEU A 254 8.85 -11.07 18.57
C LEU A 254 7.73 -11.95 18.00
N SER A 255 7.79 -12.30 16.71
CA SER A 255 6.91 -13.29 16.09
C SER A 255 7.14 -14.68 16.67
N GLY A 256 8.40 -15.07 16.90
CA GLY A 256 8.76 -16.32 17.59
C GLY A 256 8.25 -16.39 19.04
N ASP A 257 8.18 -15.26 19.73
CA ASP A 257 7.59 -15.12 21.06
C ASP A 257 6.04 -15.06 21.04
N ASN A 258 5.41 -15.30 19.88
CA ASN A 258 3.95 -15.26 19.69
C ASN A 258 3.32 -13.88 20.02
N LYS A 259 4.09 -12.79 19.89
CA LYS A 259 3.61 -11.41 20.15
C LYS A 259 3.06 -10.72 18.91
N ILE A 260 3.31 -11.26 17.71
CA ILE A 260 2.90 -10.68 16.44
C ILE A 260 1.70 -11.43 15.88
N LYS A 261 0.63 -10.72 15.52
CA LYS A 261 -0.57 -11.27 14.88
C LYS A 261 -0.38 -11.43 13.38
N LEU A 262 0.31 -10.47 12.76
CA LEU A 262 0.55 -10.42 11.32
C LEU A 262 1.79 -9.55 11.09
N GLU A 263 2.76 -10.08 10.35
CA GLU A 263 3.90 -9.33 9.83
C GLU A 263 3.78 -9.26 8.29
N PHE A 264 3.62 -8.05 7.75
CA PHE A 264 3.48 -7.83 6.31
C PHE A 264 4.55 -6.84 5.82
N VAL A 265 5.49 -7.33 5.02
CA VAL A 265 6.61 -6.55 4.48
C VAL A 265 6.46 -6.41 2.96
N THR A 266 6.59 -5.19 2.44
CA THR A 266 6.51 -4.92 1.00
C THR A 266 7.75 -4.23 0.45
N GLY A 267 8.05 -4.48 -0.82
CA GLY A 267 9.11 -3.81 -1.55
C GLY A 267 9.06 -4.06 -3.05
N VAL A 268 10.15 -3.72 -3.73
CA VAL A 268 10.40 -4.03 -5.15
C VAL A 268 11.49 -5.10 -5.33
N SER A 269 12.30 -5.38 -4.31
CA SER A 269 13.39 -6.35 -4.37
C SER A 269 13.50 -7.17 -3.10
N SER A 270 13.87 -8.44 -3.21
CA SER A 270 14.28 -9.30 -2.09
C SER A 270 15.75 -9.11 -1.68
N TYR A 271 16.42 -8.06 -2.18
CA TYR A 271 17.86 -7.82 -1.99
C TYR A 271 18.32 -7.83 -0.53
N CYS A 272 17.49 -7.38 0.42
CA CYS A 272 17.84 -7.41 1.84
C CYS A 272 18.11 -8.83 2.37
N PHE A 273 17.44 -9.83 1.78
CA PHE A 273 17.45 -11.21 2.24
C PHE A 273 18.55 -12.08 1.60
N ARG A 274 19.29 -11.56 0.61
CA ARG A 274 20.39 -12.30 -0.04
C ARG A 274 21.60 -12.39 0.89
N ASP A 275 22.25 -13.57 0.86
CA ASP A 275 23.54 -13.88 1.51
C ASP A 275 23.55 -13.84 3.06
N THR A 276 22.57 -14.45 3.73
CA THR A 276 22.59 -14.56 5.20
C THR A 276 22.28 -15.96 5.71
N TYR A 277 23.16 -16.50 6.56
CA TYR A 277 22.92 -17.72 7.34
C TYR A 277 21.97 -17.46 8.55
N SER A 278 21.75 -16.19 8.95
CA SER A 278 21.01 -15.82 10.17
C SER A 278 20.09 -14.58 10.07
N GLY A 279 19.55 -14.27 8.88
CA GLY A 279 18.62 -13.14 8.66
C GLY A 279 17.14 -13.40 9.03
N PRO A 280 16.22 -12.47 8.69
CA PRO A 280 14.76 -12.67 8.78
C PRO A 280 14.29 -13.70 7.74
N ASN A 281 14.58 -14.97 7.98
CA ASN A 281 14.26 -16.11 7.12
C ASN A 281 12.88 -16.73 7.39
N ASN A 282 12.08 -16.12 8.26
CA ASN A 282 10.70 -16.52 8.56
C ASN A 282 9.67 -15.89 7.61
N LEU A 283 10.06 -14.87 6.84
CA LEU A 283 9.18 -14.22 5.87
C LEU A 283 8.87 -15.17 4.72
N ASN A 284 7.61 -15.58 4.60
CA ASN A 284 7.12 -16.33 3.46
C ASN A 284 7.03 -15.38 2.25
N ASP A 285 7.82 -15.63 1.21
CA ASP A 285 7.78 -14.84 -0.02
C ASP A 285 6.57 -15.25 -0.87
N ILE A 286 5.48 -14.49 -0.73
CA ILE A 286 4.23 -14.73 -1.47
C ILE A 286 4.26 -14.13 -2.88
N THR A 287 5.37 -13.54 -3.31
CA THR A 287 5.51 -12.87 -4.61
C THR A 287 5.11 -13.77 -5.77
N LEU A 288 5.52 -15.03 -5.80
CA LEU A 288 5.18 -15.93 -6.92
C LEU A 288 4.15 -17.00 -6.54
N SER A 289 3.53 -16.87 -5.36
CA SER A 289 2.52 -17.82 -4.90
C SER A 289 1.27 -17.72 -5.79
N PRO A 290 0.76 -18.85 -6.34
CA PRO A 290 -0.50 -18.91 -7.07
C PRO A 290 -1.69 -18.33 -6.29
N ASP A 291 -1.73 -18.58 -4.99
CA ASP A 291 -2.83 -18.19 -4.10
C ASP A 291 -2.89 -16.67 -3.90
N TYR A 292 -1.73 -16.00 -3.93
CA TYR A 292 -1.62 -14.55 -3.74
C TYR A 292 -1.40 -13.79 -5.05
N THR A 293 -1.66 -14.43 -6.19
CA THR A 293 -1.46 -13.80 -7.51
C THR A 293 -2.24 -12.51 -7.69
N THR A 294 -3.38 -12.37 -7.00
CA THR A 294 -4.33 -11.27 -7.19
C THR A 294 -4.40 -10.30 -6.01
N VAL A 295 -3.53 -10.49 -5.01
CA VAL A 295 -3.41 -9.68 -3.78
C VAL A 295 -3.18 -8.19 -4.06
N ALA A 296 -2.57 -7.89 -5.21
CA ALA A 296 -2.21 -6.55 -5.64
C ALA A 296 -2.47 -6.41 -7.15
N GLY A 297 -2.96 -5.24 -7.56
CA GLY A 297 -3.32 -4.95 -8.95
C GLY A 297 -4.74 -5.41 -9.32
N TYR A 298 -5.02 -5.33 -10.61
CA TYR A 298 -6.33 -5.64 -11.19
C TYR A 298 -6.20 -6.82 -12.15
N LYS A 299 -7.17 -7.73 -12.08
CA LYS A 299 -7.42 -8.71 -13.12
C LYS A 299 -8.12 -8.04 -14.30
N GLU A 300 -8.04 -8.69 -15.45
CA GLU A 300 -8.77 -8.25 -16.63
C GLU A 300 -10.29 -8.26 -16.41
N GLU A 301 -10.81 -9.26 -15.71
CA GLU A 301 -12.23 -9.33 -15.33
C GLU A 301 -12.67 -8.16 -14.45
N ASP A 302 -11.81 -7.67 -13.56
CA ASP A 302 -12.11 -6.51 -12.70
C ASP A 302 -12.39 -5.25 -13.55
N LEU A 303 -11.71 -5.13 -14.71
CA LEU A 303 -11.82 -3.98 -15.60
C LEU A 303 -12.89 -4.15 -16.68
N LEU A 304 -13.02 -5.35 -17.24
CA LEU A 304 -13.81 -5.59 -18.45
C LEU A 304 -15.19 -6.21 -18.20
N ASN A 305 -15.51 -6.61 -16.97
CA ASN A 305 -16.86 -7.01 -16.63
C ASN A 305 -17.84 -5.85 -16.89
N LYS A 306 -18.95 -6.12 -17.59
CA LYS A 306 -19.95 -5.10 -17.98
C LYS A 306 -20.54 -4.35 -16.79
N ASP A 307 -20.64 -5.00 -15.64
CA ASP A 307 -21.16 -4.42 -14.42
C ASP A 307 -20.11 -3.59 -13.65
N SER A 308 -18.84 -3.68 -14.05
CA SER A 308 -17.74 -2.93 -13.46
C SER A 308 -17.83 -1.43 -13.77
N VAL A 309 -17.51 -0.61 -12.77
CA VAL A 309 -17.37 0.85 -12.93
C VAL A 309 -16.27 1.18 -13.94
N TYR A 310 -15.24 0.34 -14.06
CA TYR A 310 -14.15 0.51 -15.03
C TYR A 310 -14.61 0.32 -16.47
N TYR A 311 -15.47 -0.65 -16.74
CA TYR A 311 -15.97 -0.93 -18.09
C TYR A 311 -16.68 0.29 -18.69
N LYS A 312 -17.58 0.92 -17.92
CA LYS A 312 -18.27 2.16 -18.31
C LYS A 312 -17.28 3.29 -18.61
N ARG A 313 -16.22 3.40 -17.79
CA ARG A 313 -15.18 4.42 -17.95
C ARG A 313 -14.33 4.18 -19.21
N ILE A 314 -13.93 2.93 -19.46
CA ILE A 314 -13.14 2.52 -20.64
C ILE A 314 -13.93 2.86 -21.90
N ASN A 315 -15.21 2.51 -21.98
CA ASN A 315 -16.04 2.83 -23.15
C ASN A 315 -16.14 4.34 -23.38
N ARG A 316 -16.41 5.13 -22.32
CA ARG A 316 -16.46 6.59 -22.44
C ARG A 316 -15.14 7.22 -22.89
N LEU A 317 -14.01 6.64 -22.47
CA LEU A 317 -12.68 7.09 -22.91
C LEU A 317 -12.40 6.72 -24.37
N ALA A 318 -12.84 5.53 -24.79
CA ALA A 318 -12.71 5.07 -26.18
C ALA A 318 -13.52 5.98 -27.12
N GLU A 319 -14.77 6.29 -26.76
CA GLU A 319 -15.63 7.27 -27.45
C GLU A 319 -14.95 8.63 -27.55
N LYS A 320 -14.44 9.17 -26.43
CA LYS A 320 -13.75 10.48 -26.43
C LYS A 320 -12.51 10.50 -27.33
N ARG A 321 -11.85 9.35 -27.52
CA ARG A 321 -10.66 9.20 -28.37
C ARG A 321 -10.98 8.78 -29.80
N ASN A 322 -12.26 8.57 -30.15
CA ASN A 322 -12.69 8.05 -31.45
C ASN A 322 -11.98 6.74 -31.84
N ILE A 323 -11.80 5.83 -30.88
CA ILE A 323 -11.25 4.49 -31.09
C ILE A 323 -12.21 3.45 -30.53
N SER A 324 -12.11 2.19 -30.97
CA SER A 324 -12.89 1.11 -30.35
C SER A 324 -12.39 0.81 -28.94
N SER A 325 -13.28 0.32 -28.07
CA SER A 325 -12.90 -0.13 -26.73
C SER A 325 -11.82 -1.21 -26.77
N ASP A 326 -11.85 -2.11 -27.76
CA ASP A 326 -10.84 -3.16 -27.93
C ASP A 326 -9.45 -2.58 -28.23
N VAL A 327 -9.37 -1.53 -29.05
CA VAL A 327 -8.11 -0.82 -29.33
C VAL A 327 -7.59 -0.16 -28.06
N LEU A 328 -8.46 0.53 -27.31
CA LEU A 328 -8.07 1.16 -26.04
C LEU A 328 -7.58 0.12 -25.03
N VAL A 329 -8.28 -1.00 -24.88
CA VAL A 329 -7.87 -2.10 -24.00
C VAL A 329 -6.54 -2.70 -24.48
N GLY A 330 -6.33 -2.83 -25.79
CA GLY A 330 -5.05 -3.23 -26.37
C GLY A 330 -3.89 -2.29 -26.01
N GLU A 331 -4.11 -0.98 -26.08
CA GLU A 331 -3.13 0.04 -25.66
C GLU A 331 -2.84 -0.06 -24.15
N ILE A 332 -3.88 -0.22 -23.33
CA ILE A 332 -3.75 -0.44 -21.88
C ILE A 332 -2.91 -1.69 -21.63
N ARG A 333 -3.20 -2.83 -22.28
CA ARG A 333 -2.38 -4.05 -22.16
C ARG A 333 -0.93 -3.81 -22.57
N ALA A 334 -0.67 -3.06 -23.64
CA ALA A 334 0.69 -2.79 -24.11
C ALA A 334 1.49 -1.91 -23.13
N MET A 335 0.86 -0.92 -22.51
CA MET A 335 1.49 -0.09 -21.47
C MET A 335 1.81 -0.90 -20.21
N TYR A 336 0.96 -1.88 -19.90
CA TYR A 336 1.00 -2.58 -18.63
C TYR A 336 1.49 -4.05 -18.71
N ASN A 337 1.92 -4.56 -19.86
CA ASN A 337 2.53 -5.91 -19.97
C ASN A 337 3.76 -5.90 -20.89
N PRO A 338 4.78 -5.05 -20.65
CA PRO A 338 5.93 -5.02 -21.55
C PRO A 338 6.79 -6.31 -21.52
N THR A 339 6.70 -7.15 -20.47
CA THR A 339 7.77 -8.15 -20.15
C THR A 339 7.36 -9.62 -20.02
N PHE A 340 6.11 -10.03 -20.29
CA PHE A 340 5.72 -11.46 -20.29
C PHE A 340 5.52 -12.06 -21.70
N ARG A 341 6.44 -11.75 -22.63
CA ARG A 341 6.53 -12.41 -23.94
C ARG A 341 7.59 -13.53 -23.97
N THR A 342 7.67 -14.36 -22.93
CA THR A 342 8.42 -15.63 -23.01
C THR A 342 7.44 -16.78 -23.21
N LYS A 343 7.70 -17.61 -24.24
CA LYS A 343 6.82 -18.65 -24.81
C LYS A 343 6.38 -19.80 -23.86
N LYS A 344 6.49 -19.67 -22.53
CA LYS A 344 6.17 -20.75 -21.57
C LYS A 344 5.31 -20.37 -20.36
N CYS A 345 4.83 -19.14 -20.21
CA CYS A 345 3.87 -18.79 -19.14
C CYS A 345 2.49 -18.46 -19.71
N LYS A 346 1.63 -19.48 -19.87
CA LYS A 346 0.19 -19.30 -20.09
C LYS A 346 -0.52 -19.16 -18.74
N SER A 347 -0.41 -18.00 -18.11
CA SER A 347 -1.15 -17.54 -16.92
C SER A 347 -0.27 -16.44 -16.34
N TYR A 348 -0.55 -15.16 -16.48
CA TYR A 348 -1.73 -14.42 -16.06
C TYR A 348 -1.64 -13.02 -16.70
N ASN A 349 -2.72 -12.50 -17.28
CA ASN A 349 -2.75 -11.14 -17.82
C ASN A 349 -2.94 -10.14 -16.67
N TYR A 350 -1.84 -9.63 -16.10
CA TYR A 350 -1.89 -8.53 -15.13
C TYR A 350 -1.70 -7.19 -15.83
N PHE A 351 -2.36 -6.13 -15.38
CA PHE A 351 -1.93 -4.78 -15.75
C PHE A 351 -0.77 -4.36 -14.82
N ILE A 352 0.47 -4.66 -15.24
CA ILE A 352 1.76 -4.35 -14.61
C ILE A 352 2.19 -2.91 -14.92
N ILE A 353 2.24 -2.04 -13.92
CA ILE A 353 2.79 -0.68 -14.09
C ILE A 353 4.33 -0.73 -13.98
N ASP A 354 5.04 -0.91 -15.10
CA ASP A 354 6.50 -0.75 -15.18
C ASP A 354 6.87 0.59 -15.83
N TYR A 355 7.90 1.26 -15.30
CA TYR A 355 8.55 2.45 -15.87
C TYR A 355 9.95 2.12 -16.36
#